data_AF-A0A919I8C7-F1
#
_entry.id   AF-A0A919I8C7-F1
#
_cell.length_a   1.000
_cell.length_b   1.000
_cell.length_c   1.000
_cell.angle_alpha   90.00
_cell.angle_beta   90.00
_cell.angle_gamma   90.00
#
_symmetry.space_group_name_H-M   'P 1'
#
loop_
_entity.id
_entity.type
_entity.pdbx_description
1 polymer ?
#
loop_
_entity_poly.entity_id
_entity_poly.type
_entity_poly.pdbx_seq_one_letter_code
_entity_poly.pdbx_strand_id
1 'polypeptide(L)'
;MSQKRKKERVDPAYLREQGKREAEKTRGKKVVFSMTHHVVAEGQSVEQWQELGLLDDLFIRMKFVGQHSVQEALHKQYIKQYTKVDFPPNSEFKVPLHIQGVTWAVMHLTDKSKEVVAGYVDDHVFHIVFLDKDHKFWPTQK
;
A
#
# COMPACT_ATOMS: atom_id res chain seq x y z
N MET A 1 -26.17 21.42 66.50
CA MET A 1 -26.04 20.96 65.11
C MET A 1 -26.14 22.16 64.19
N SER A 2 -25.12 22.47 63.39
CA SER A 2 -25.22 23.49 62.34
C SER A 2 -24.41 23.02 61.12
N GLN A 3 -25.12 22.57 60.10
CA GLN A 3 -24.50 22.16 58.83
C GLN A 3 -24.16 23.41 58.02
N LYS A 4 -22.86 23.73 57.93
CA LYS A 4 -22.36 24.74 56.99
C LYS A 4 -22.59 24.26 55.56
N ARG A 5 -23.47 24.94 54.81
CA ARG A 5 -23.63 24.75 53.36
C ARG A 5 -22.32 25.07 52.66
N LYS A 6 -21.75 24.07 51.99
CA LYS A 6 -20.54 24.17 51.16
C LYS A 6 -20.92 25.01 49.92
N LYS A 7 -20.33 26.20 49.75
CA LYS A 7 -20.49 26.99 48.52
C LYS A 7 -19.77 26.25 47.38
N GLU A 8 -20.51 25.86 46.36
CA GLU A 8 -19.95 25.33 45.12
C GLU A 8 -19.15 26.44 44.43
N ARG A 9 -17.94 26.09 43.98
CA ARG A 9 -17.10 26.98 43.19
C ARG A 9 -17.69 27.05 41.79
N VAL A 10 -18.10 28.25 41.38
CA VAL A 10 -18.52 28.52 40.01
C VAL A 10 -17.25 28.64 39.18
N ASP A 11 -17.15 27.80 38.15
CA ASP A 11 -16.01 27.83 37.25
C ASP A 11 -15.92 29.18 36.52
N PRO A 12 -14.73 29.77 36.39
CA PRO A 12 -14.56 31.07 35.76
C PRO A 12 -14.98 31.08 34.29
N ALA A 13 -15.63 32.17 33.86
CA ALA A 13 -16.23 32.35 32.54
C ALA A 13 -15.27 32.22 31.32
N TYR A 14 -13.97 32.12 31.55
CA TYR A 14 -12.96 31.91 30.49
C TYR A 14 -12.67 30.43 30.20
N LEU A 15 -13.21 29.50 31.00
CA LEU A 15 -13.10 28.06 30.72
C LEU A 15 -14.00 27.73 29.52
N ARG A 16 -13.37 27.63 28.34
CA ARG A 16 -14.04 27.09 27.15
C ARG A 16 -14.17 25.59 27.32
N GLU A 17 -15.41 25.10 27.36
CA GLU A 17 -15.66 23.67 27.20
C GLU A 17 -15.32 23.26 25.77
N GLN A 18 -14.47 22.23 25.64
CA GLN A 18 -14.19 21.63 24.34
C GLN A 18 -15.50 20.99 23.83
N GLY A 19 -15.90 21.34 22.61
CA GLY A 19 -17.13 20.80 22.03
C GLY A 19 -17.11 19.26 21.98
N LYS A 20 -18.28 18.62 22.05
CA LYS A 20 -18.46 17.16 22.09
C LYS A 20 -18.02 16.40 20.82
N ARG A 21 -17.31 17.04 19.90
CA ARG A 21 -16.78 16.37 18.71
C ARG A 21 -15.53 15.62 19.12
N GLU A 22 -15.55 14.31 18.93
CA GLU A 22 -14.34 13.50 19.03
C GLU A 22 -13.26 14.07 18.11
N ALA A 23 -12.01 14.09 18.56
CA ALA A 23 -10.89 14.41 17.69
C ALA A 23 -10.93 13.44 16.51
N GLU A 24 -10.98 13.97 15.29
CA GLU A 24 -10.91 13.15 14.08
C GLU A 24 -9.58 12.40 14.14
N LYS A 25 -9.62 11.09 14.44
CA LYS A 25 -8.44 10.24 14.41
C LYS A 25 -7.82 10.44 13.04
N THR A 26 -6.57 10.89 12.98
CA THR A 26 -5.81 11.00 11.73
C THR A 26 -5.93 9.68 10.99
N ARG A 27 -6.78 9.63 9.96
CA ARG A 27 -6.93 8.45 9.11
C ARG A 27 -5.56 8.23 8.47
N GLY A 28 -4.98 7.05 8.68
CA GLY A 28 -3.71 6.69 8.05
C GLY A 28 -3.80 6.91 6.54
N LYS A 29 -2.68 7.34 5.93
CA LYS A 29 -2.62 7.51 4.48
C LYS A 29 -2.96 6.18 3.80
N LYS A 30 -3.85 6.24 2.81
CA LYS A 30 -4.22 5.06 2.01
C LYS A 30 -3.17 4.80 0.94
N VAL A 31 -3.13 3.56 0.46
CA VAL A 31 -2.24 3.19 -0.64
C VAL A 31 -2.63 3.95 -1.92
N VAL A 32 -1.66 4.62 -2.52
CA VAL A 32 -1.74 5.26 -3.83
C VAL A 32 -0.83 4.51 -4.78
N PHE A 33 -1.15 4.50 -6.08
CA PHE A 33 -0.34 3.81 -7.09
C PHE A 33 0.32 4.82 -8.01
N SER A 34 1.59 4.60 -8.34
CA SER A 34 2.33 5.39 -9.32
C SER A 34 2.91 4.47 -10.39
N MET A 35 2.81 4.87 -11.66
CA MET A 35 3.46 4.19 -12.79
C MET A 35 4.66 4.96 -13.35
N THR A 36 5.15 5.97 -12.62
CA THR A 36 6.30 6.80 -13.07
C THR A 36 7.58 5.99 -13.30
N HIS A 37 7.72 4.84 -12.65
CA HIS A 37 8.88 3.96 -12.74
C HIS A 37 8.60 2.66 -13.51
N HIS A 38 7.53 2.64 -14.31
CA HIS A 38 7.19 1.48 -15.13
C HIS A 38 8.22 1.26 -16.24
N VAL A 39 8.73 0.04 -16.37
CA VAL A 39 9.76 -0.35 -17.34
C VAL A 39 9.24 -1.49 -18.22
N VAL A 40 9.26 -1.27 -19.54
CA VAL A 40 8.78 -2.24 -20.56
C VAL A 40 9.84 -3.28 -20.95
N ALA A 41 11.08 -3.16 -20.46
CA ALA A 41 12.20 -3.97 -20.94
C ALA A 41 12.07 -5.48 -20.62
N GLU A 42 11.84 -5.81 -19.34
CA GLU A 42 11.83 -7.21 -18.86
C GLU A 42 10.40 -7.69 -18.53
N GLY A 43 9.50 -6.75 -18.21
CA GLY A 43 8.07 -6.99 -18.01
C GLY A 43 7.24 -6.80 -19.28
N GLN A 44 5.94 -7.02 -19.18
CA GLN A 44 5.01 -6.70 -20.26
C GLN A 44 4.68 -5.21 -20.30
N SER A 45 4.32 -4.73 -21.49
CA SER A 45 3.75 -3.40 -21.68
C SER A 45 2.28 -3.33 -21.23
N VAL A 46 1.77 -2.10 -21.08
CA VAL A 46 0.36 -1.86 -20.76
C VAL A 46 -0.55 -2.35 -21.89
N GLU A 47 -0.12 -2.16 -23.13
CA GLU A 47 -0.81 -2.60 -24.34
C GLU A 47 -0.97 -4.13 -24.36
N GLN A 48 0.11 -4.86 -24.06
CA GLN A 48 0.05 -6.32 -23.94
C GLN A 48 -0.89 -6.77 -22.83
N TRP A 49 -0.89 -6.08 -21.68
CA TRP A 49 -1.81 -6.40 -20.59
C TRP A 49 -3.26 -6.11 -20.94
N GLN A 50 -3.51 -5.09 -21.76
CA GLN A 50 -4.84 -4.79 -22.28
C GLN A 50 -5.31 -5.88 -23.25
N GLU A 51 -4.46 -6.31 -24.19
CA GLU A 51 -4.79 -7.39 -25.14
C GLU A 51 -5.09 -8.71 -24.44
N LEU A 52 -4.44 -8.97 -23.31
CA LEU A 52 -4.67 -10.15 -22.48
C LEU A 52 -5.90 -10.01 -21.55
N GLY A 53 -6.53 -8.85 -21.49
CA GLY A 53 -7.66 -8.57 -20.58
C GLY A 53 -7.28 -8.44 -19.11
N LEU A 54 -5.99 -8.30 -18.78
CA LEU A 54 -5.49 -8.24 -17.39
C LEU A 54 -5.55 -6.82 -16.79
N LEU A 55 -5.73 -5.81 -17.64
CA LEU A 55 -5.74 -4.41 -17.20
C LEU A 55 -6.95 -4.10 -16.32
N ASP A 56 -8.11 -4.68 -16.63
CA ASP A 56 -9.33 -4.51 -15.83
C ASP A 56 -9.15 -5.11 -14.43
N ASP A 57 -8.58 -6.32 -14.36
CA ASP A 57 -8.27 -6.98 -13.10
C ASP A 57 -7.26 -6.19 -12.26
N LEU A 58 -6.27 -5.58 -12.90
CA LEU A 58 -5.32 -4.68 -12.24
C LEU A 58 -6.03 -3.47 -11.62
N PHE A 59 -6.91 -2.79 -12.35
CA PHE A 59 -7.63 -1.64 -11.82
C PHE A 59 -8.59 -2.01 -10.68
N ILE A 60 -9.28 -3.15 -10.80
CA ILE A 60 -10.13 -3.68 -9.73
C ILE A 60 -9.28 -3.95 -8.48
N ARG A 61 -8.12 -4.56 -8.65
CA ARG A 61 -7.19 -4.85 -7.55
C ARG A 61 -6.63 -3.58 -6.92
N MET A 62 -6.21 -2.61 -7.72
CA MET A 62 -5.73 -1.30 -7.25
C MET A 62 -6.82 -0.57 -6.46
N LYS A 63 -8.07 -0.57 -6.96
CA LYS A 63 -9.20 0.04 -6.24
C LYS A 63 -9.45 -0.64 -4.90
N PHE A 64 -9.31 -1.96 -4.82
CA PHE A 64 -9.45 -2.71 -3.57
C PHE A 64 -8.33 -2.38 -2.59
N VAL A 65 -7.07 -2.49 -3.01
CA VAL A 65 -5.91 -2.25 -2.15
C VAL A 65 -5.81 -0.78 -1.72
N GLY A 66 -6.18 0.17 -2.60
CA GLY A 66 -6.23 1.60 -2.32
C GLY A 66 -7.28 2.02 -1.28
N GLN A 67 -8.15 1.10 -0.82
CA GLN A 67 -9.05 1.37 0.31
C GLN A 67 -8.35 1.23 1.67
N HIS A 68 -7.19 0.59 1.70
CA HIS A 68 -6.44 0.22 2.90
C HIS A 68 -5.22 1.14 3.12
N SER A 69 -4.74 1.16 4.37
CA SER A 69 -3.42 1.71 4.69
C SER A 69 -2.30 0.74 4.24
N VAL A 70 -1.06 1.24 4.13
CA VAL A 70 0.09 0.38 3.82
C VAL A 70 0.26 -0.72 4.85
N GLN A 71 0.14 -0.40 6.15
CA GLN A 71 0.29 -1.37 7.23
C GLN A 71 -0.75 -2.48 7.12
N GLU A 72 -2.00 -2.13 6.80
CA GLU A 72 -3.06 -3.13 6.56
C GLU A 72 -2.78 -3.98 5.33
N ALA A 73 -2.36 -3.37 4.23
CA ALA A 73 -2.09 -4.07 2.98
C ALA A 73 -0.92 -5.07 3.12
N LEU A 74 0.11 -4.71 3.89
CA LEU A 74 1.23 -5.60 4.22
C LEU A 74 0.80 -6.70 5.20
N HIS A 75 0.08 -6.36 6.28
CA HIS A 75 -0.36 -7.34 7.27
C HIS A 75 -1.30 -8.39 6.66
N LYS A 76 -2.26 -7.95 5.83
CA LYS A 76 -3.21 -8.82 5.12
C LYS A 76 -2.65 -9.46 3.85
N GLN A 77 -1.37 -9.20 3.53
CA GLN A 77 -0.68 -9.77 2.36
C GLN A 77 -1.33 -9.42 1.01
N TYR A 78 -2.03 -8.29 0.92
CA TYR A 78 -2.48 -7.73 -0.36
C TYR A 78 -1.29 -7.25 -1.18
N ILE A 79 -0.29 -6.71 -0.49
CA ILE A 79 1.05 -6.43 -0.99
C ILE A 79 2.02 -7.29 -0.19
N LYS A 80 2.86 -8.04 -0.88
CA LYS A 80 3.91 -8.88 -0.27
C LYS A 80 5.25 -8.19 -0.46
N GLN A 81 5.83 -7.70 0.64
CA GLN A 81 7.13 -7.05 0.64
C GLN A 81 8.23 -8.05 1.02
N TYR A 82 9.35 -7.97 0.32
CA TYR A 82 10.49 -8.85 0.51
C TYR A 82 11.60 -8.13 1.28
N THR A 83 11.60 -8.30 2.61
CA THR A 83 12.54 -7.60 3.50
C THR A 83 13.86 -8.32 3.72
N LYS A 84 13.98 -9.58 3.26
CA LYS A 84 15.16 -10.42 3.52
C LYS A 84 16.28 -10.27 2.48
N VAL A 85 15.94 -9.78 1.29
CA VAL A 85 16.86 -9.64 0.16
C VAL A 85 16.53 -8.36 -0.60
N ASP A 86 17.57 -7.73 -1.16
CA ASP A 86 17.41 -6.48 -1.92
C ASP A 86 16.81 -6.71 -3.31
N PHE A 87 16.93 -7.91 -3.86
CA PHE A 87 16.31 -8.31 -5.13
C PHE A 87 16.15 -9.85 -5.16
N PRO A 88 15.13 -10.40 -5.84
CA PRO A 88 14.94 -11.85 -5.88
C PRO A 88 16.15 -12.52 -6.56
N PRO A 89 16.85 -13.47 -5.91
CA PRO A 89 18.08 -14.04 -6.45
C PRO A 89 17.86 -14.88 -7.71
N ASN A 90 16.65 -15.43 -7.87
CA ASN A 90 16.25 -16.24 -9.02
C ASN A 90 15.33 -15.45 -9.98
N SER A 91 15.29 -14.12 -9.88
CA SER A 91 14.51 -13.31 -10.82
C SER A 91 15.02 -13.49 -12.25
N GLU A 92 14.12 -13.63 -13.21
CA GLU A 92 14.49 -13.49 -14.62
C GLU A 92 14.66 -12.01 -15.01
N PHE A 93 14.26 -11.08 -14.14
CA PHE A 93 14.27 -9.65 -14.45
C PHE A 93 15.55 -9.01 -13.93
N LYS A 94 15.92 -7.87 -14.53
CA LYS A 94 17.06 -7.06 -14.10
C LYS A 94 16.57 -5.84 -13.33
N VAL A 95 17.32 -5.47 -12.29
CA VAL A 95 17.09 -4.24 -11.54
C VAL A 95 17.29 -3.03 -12.47
N PRO A 96 16.30 -2.13 -12.61
CA PRO A 96 16.48 -0.90 -13.38
C PRO A 96 17.52 0.00 -12.72
N LEU A 97 18.45 0.56 -13.50
CA LEU A 97 19.57 1.36 -12.97
C LEU A 97 19.15 2.55 -12.09
N HIS A 98 17.97 3.11 -12.36
CA HIS A 98 17.42 4.28 -11.64
C HIS A 98 16.68 3.91 -10.35
N ILE A 99 16.52 2.62 -10.03
CA ILE A 99 15.83 2.13 -8.84
C ILE A 99 16.82 1.28 -8.03
N GLN A 100 17.32 1.83 -6.93
CA GLN A 100 18.32 1.17 -6.08
C GLN A 100 17.98 1.35 -4.61
N GLY A 101 18.35 0.38 -3.77
CA GLY A 101 18.16 0.45 -2.32
C GLY A 101 16.70 0.42 -1.87
N VAL A 102 15.79 -0.06 -2.71
CA VAL A 102 14.36 -0.20 -2.38
C VAL A 102 14.05 -1.61 -1.89
N THR A 103 13.09 -1.72 -0.97
CA THR A 103 12.54 -3.01 -0.59
C THR A 103 11.42 -3.39 -1.57
N TRP A 104 11.70 -4.38 -2.41
CA TRP A 104 10.75 -4.81 -3.44
C TRP A 104 9.50 -5.42 -2.83
N ALA A 105 8.40 -5.24 -3.54
CA ALA A 105 7.11 -5.76 -3.20
C ALA A 105 6.37 -6.24 -4.45
N VAL A 106 5.50 -7.23 -4.27
CA VAL A 106 4.62 -7.73 -5.33
C VAL A 106 3.16 -7.65 -4.88
N MET A 107 2.30 -7.41 -5.86
CA MET A 107 0.85 -7.45 -5.70
C MET A 107 0.30 -8.44 -6.71
N HIS A 108 -0.42 -9.47 -6.23
CA HIS A 108 -1.11 -10.41 -7.11
C HIS A 108 -2.43 -9.79 -7.55
N LEU A 109 -2.83 -10.01 -8.81
CA LEU A 109 -4.10 -9.53 -9.34
C LEU A 109 -5.28 -10.21 -8.62
N THR A 110 -5.18 -11.52 -8.41
CA THR A 110 -6.12 -12.31 -7.62
C THR A 110 -5.38 -13.26 -6.67
N ASP A 111 -6.05 -13.81 -5.67
CA ASP A 111 -5.40 -14.65 -4.66
C ASP A 111 -4.83 -15.97 -5.21
N LYS A 112 -5.22 -16.35 -6.44
CA LYS A 112 -4.77 -17.56 -7.14
C LYS A 112 -4.07 -17.27 -8.48
N SER A 113 -3.88 -16.00 -8.84
CA SER A 113 -3.24 -15.61 -10.11
C SER A 113 -1.74 -15.85 -10.04
N LYS A 114 -1.15 -16.20 -11.18
CA LYS A 114 0.31 -16.14 -11.37
C LYS A 114 0.75 -14.72 -11.73
N GLU A 115 -0.18 -13.98 -12.32
CA GLU A 115 -0.06 -12.61 -12.75
C GLU A 115 0.14 -11.70 -11.53
N VAL A 116 1.28 -11.02 -11.53
CA VAL A 116 1.73 -10.14 -10.46
C VAL A 116 2.19 -8.81 -11.03
N VAL A 117 2.03 -7.78 -10.22
CA VAL A 117 2.67 -6.49 -10.42
C VAL A 117 3.81 -6.38 -9.43
N ALA A 118 5.02 -6.20 -9.94
CA ALA A 118 6.22 -5.99 -9.13
C ALA A 118 6.56 -4.50 -9.04
N GLY A 119 7.04 -4.11 -7.87
CA GLY A 119 7.30 -2.71 -7.56
C GLY A 119 7.94 -2.55 -6.20
N TYR A 120 7.75 -1.39 -5.59
CA TYR A 120 8.15 -1.11 -4.22
C TYR A 120 7.21 -0.08 -3.59
N VAL A 121 7.23 0.00 -2.26
CA VAL A 121 6.43 0.97 -1.51
C VAL A 121 7.34 2.06 -0.95
N ASP A 122 6.99 3.32 -1.19
CA ASP A 122 7.61 4.50 -0.57
C ASP A 122 6.53 5.36 0.11
N ASP A 123 6.64 5.54 1.43
CA ASP A 123 5.63 6.12 2.32
C ASP A 123 4.24 5.44 2.18
N HIS A 124 3.39 5.96 1.31
CA HIS A 124 2.04 5.45 1.03
C HIS A 124 1.80 5.16 -0.46
N VAL A 125 2.85 5.23 -1.27
CA VAL A 125 2.81 5.07 -2.73
C VAL A 125 3.42 3.72 -3.11
N PHE A 126 2.64 2.88 -3.77
CA PHE A 126 3.14 1.69 -4.46
C PHE A 126 3.58 2.10 -5.87
N HIS A 127 4.89 2.09 -6.11
CA HIS A 127 5.47 2.35 -7.42
C HIS A 127 5.48 1.05 -8.23
N ILE A 128 4.66 1.01 -9.27
CA ILE A 128 4.61 -0.09 -10.24
C ILE A 128 5.82 0.02 -11.15
N VAL A 129 6.64 -1.04 -11.17
CA VAL A 129 7.85 -1.11 -11.99
C VAL A 129 7.70 -2.12 -13.11
N PHE A 130 7.22 -3.32 -12.80
CA PHE A 130 7.03 -4.39 -13.78
C PHE A 130 5.62 -4.96 -13.73
N LEU A 131 5.09 -5.20 -14.91
CA LEU A 131 3.91 -6.02 -15.13
C LEU A 131 4.39 -7.43 -15.50
N ASP A 132 4.07 -8.43 -14.69
CA ASP A 132 4.58 -9.79 -14.82
C ASP A 132 3.46 -10.82 -14.82
N LYS A 133 3.05 -11.23 -16.02
CA LYS A 133 2.01 -12.25 -16.21
C LYS A 133 2.51 -13.68 -15.91
N ASP A 134 3.81 -13.91 -16.02
CA ASP A 134 4.40 -15.25 -16.03
C ASP A 134 5.06 -15.64 -14.68
N HIS A 135 4.97 -14.76 -13.68
CA HIS A 135 5.59 -14.94 -12.36
C HIS A 135 7.12 -15.08 -12.42
N LYS A 136 7.73 -14.36 -13.34
CA LYS A 136 9.17 -14.35 -13.63
C LYS A 136 9.97 -13.41 -12.72
N PHE A 137 9.31 -12.44 -12.10
CA PHE A 137 9.95 -11.53 -11.16
C PHE A 137 10.45 -12.29 -9.92
N TRP A 138 9.63 -13.19 -9.36
CA TRP A 138 10.02 -14.04 -8.23
C TRP A 138 9.49 -15.45 -8.42
N PRO A 139 10.14 -16.29 -9.25
CA PRO A 139 9.68 -17.65 -9.47
C PRO A 139 9.83 -18.46 -8.18
N THR A 140 8.71 -18.90 -7.61
CA THR A 140 8.71 -19.90 -6.54
C THR A 140 8.65 -21.28 -7.19
N GLN A 141 9.52 -22.20 -6.77
CA GLN A 141 9.36 -23.62 -7.14
C GLN A 141 7.99 -24.09 -6.63
N LYS A 142 7.19 -24.65 -7.53
CA LYS A 142 5.94 -25.33 -7.17
C LYS A 142 6.21 -26.71 -6.62
#